data_AF-A0A060C2T5-F1
#
_entry.id   AF-A0A060C2T5-F1
#
_cell.length_a   1.000
_cell.length_b   1.000
_cell.length_c   1.000
_cell.angle_alpha   90.00
_cell.angle_beta   90.00
_cell.angle_gamma   90.00
#
_symmetry.space_group_name_H-M   'P 1'
#
loop_
_entity.id
_entity.type
_entity.pdbx_description
1 polymer ?
#
loop_
_entity_poly.entity_id
_entity_poly.type
_entity_poly.pdbx_seq_one_letter_code
_entity_poly.pdbx_strand_id
1 'polypeptide(L)'
;PDLEIVVPLVNAKRREQFERIKAQTAPDLAVHLLDGQARDAMIASDAALLASGTAALECMLAKCPMVVGYRMKPFTFWLAKRLVKTDYVSLPNLLAGRELVKELLQDECQPQALADALKPLLDDSKASHDMHEYFPTLHQQ
;
A
#
# COMPACT_ATOMS: atom_id res chain seq x y z
N PRO A 1 -17.03 -13.74 -0.59
CA PRO A 1 -16.61 -13.89 -2.00
C PRO A 1 -16.94 -12.65 -2.83
N ASP A 2 -16.80 -11.49 -2.18
CA ASP A 2 -17.45 -10.23 -2.58
C ASP A 2 -16.43 -9.07 -2.49
N LEU A 3 -15.14 -9.41 -2.52
CA LEU A 3 -14.06 -8.44 -2.47
C LEU A 3 -14.02 -7.66 -3.78
N GLU A 4 -14.25 -6.36 -3.69
CA GLU A 4 -14.06 -5.43 -4.80
C GLU A 4 -12.60 -4.97 -4.85
N ILE A 5 -11.96 -5.09 -6.02
CA ILE A 5 -10.55 -4.70 -6.20
C ILE A 5 -10.50 -3.49 -7.12
N VAL A 6 -10.11 -2.33 -6.57
CA VAL A 6 -9.93 -1.09 -7.32
C VAL A 6 -8.45 -0.81 -7.58
N VAL A 7 -8.08 -0.48 -8.82
CA VAL A 7 -6.70 -0.22 -9.23
C VAL A 7 -6.60 1.14 -9.91
N PRO A 8 -6.25 2.21 -9.16
CA PRO A 8 -6.02 3.53 -9.72
C PRO A 8 -4.68 3.60 -10.47
N LEU A 9 -4.73 4.04 -11.72
CA LEU A 9 -3.59 4.07 -12.65
C LEU A 9 -3.30 5.51 -13.06
N VAL A 10 -2.09 5.98 -12.74
CA VAL A 10 -1.71 7.41 -12.87
C VAL A 10 -1.73 7.95 -14.31
N ASN A 11 -1.58 7.10 -15.32
CA ASN A 11 -1.66 7.49 -16.73
C ASN A 11 -1.84 6.28 -17.66
N ALA A 12 -2.17 6.54 -18.92
CA ALA A 12 -2.37 5.54 -19.97
C ALA A 12 -1.19 4.56 -20.12
N LYS A 13 0.05 5.04 -20.02
CA LYS A 13 1.25 4.20 -20.14
C LYS A 13 1.38 3.20 -18.98
N ARG A 14 0.97 3.58 -17.76
CA ARG A 14 0.94 2.67 -16.61
C ARG A 14 -0.25 1.72 -16.69
N ARG A 15 -1.39 2.17 -17.22
CA ARG A 15 -2.56 1.33 -17.48
C ARG A 15 -2.25 0.19 -18.44
N GLU A 16 -1.72 0.50 -19.62
CA GLU A 16 -1.36 -0.51 -20.62
C GLU A 16 -0.34 -1.51 -20.04
N GLN A 17 0.63 -1.02 -19.28
CA GLN A 17 1.60 -1.90 -18.60
C GLN A 17 0.92 -2.83 -17.59
N PHE A 18 -0.01 -2.32 -16.79
CA PHE A 18 -0.74 -3.10 -15.79
C PHE A 18 -1.64 -4.16 -16.45
N GLU A 19 -2.42 -3.76 -17.45
CA GLU A 19 -3.31 -4.66 -18.21
C GLU A 19 -2.52 -5.82 -18.84
N ARG A 20 -1.36 -5.53 -19.43
CA ARG A 20 -0.47 -6.58 -19.98
C ARG A 20 0.02 -7.56 -18.92
N ILE A 21 0.43 -7.07 -17.75
CA ILE A 21 0.90 -7.94 -16.64
C ILE A 21 -0.29 -8.76 -16.10
N LYS A 22 -1.45 -8.13 -15.91
CA LYS A 22 -2.67 -8.82 -15.46
C LYS A 22 -3.05 -9.96 -16.41
N ALA A 23 -3.02 -9.73 -17.72
CA ALA A 23 -3.33 -10.76 -18.71
C ALA A 23 -2.41 -11.99 -18.62
N GLN A 24 -1.17 -11.82 -18.18
CA GLN A 24 -0.20 -12.90 -18.02
C GLN A 24 -0.28 -13.59 -16.65
N THR A 25 -0.64 -12.85 -15.61
CA THR A 25 -0.58 -13.34 -14.21
C THR A 25 -1.94 -13.77 -13.67
N ALA A 26 -3.01 -13.04 -13.98
CA ALA A 26 -4.36 -13.24 -13.46
C ALA A 26 -5.42 -12.73 -14.45
N PRO A 27 -5.58 -13.39 -15.62
CA PRO A 27 -6.48 -12.92 -16.68
C PRO A 27 -7.93 -12.82 -16.21
N ASP A 28 -8.39 -13.80 -15.44
CA ASP A 28 -9.79 -13.93 -15.02
C ASP A 28 -10.15 -13.16 -13.74
N LEU A 29 -9.16 -12.53 -13.08
CA LEU A 29 -9.42 -11.74 -11.87
C LEU A 29 -10.21 -10.47 -12.23
N ALA A 30 -11.40 -10.30 -11.66
CA ALA A 30 -12.17 -9.07 -11.81
C ALA A 30 -11.51 -7.93 -11.01
N VAL A 31 -11.29 -6.79 -11.65
CA VAL A 31 -10.75 -5.57 -11.03
C VAL A 31 -11.36 -4.33 -11.70
N HIS A 32 -11.54 -3.26 -10.95
CA HIS A 32 -11.96 -1.95 -11.43
C HIS A 32 -10.74 -1.08 -11.74
N LEU A 33 -10.45 -0.87 -13.02
CA LEU A 33 -9.34 -0.01 -13.45
C LEU A 33 -9.81 1.44 -13.52
N LEU A 34 -9.15 2.33 -12.78
CA LEU A 34 -9.46 3.77 -12.75
C LEU A 34 -8.32 4.57 -13.39
N ASP A 35 -8.65 5.60 -14.17
CA ASP A 35 -7.66 6.56 -14.67
C ASP A 35 -7.49 7.69 -13.65
N GLY A 36 -6.40 7.65 -12.89
CA GLY A 36 -6.19 8.53 -11.74
C GLY A 36 -7.07 8.15 -10.56
N GLN A 37 -7.73 9.14 -9.95
CA GLN A 37 -8.68 8.98 -8.83
C GLN A 37 -8.17 8.17 -7.63
N ALA A 38 -6.86 8.13 -7.42
CA ALA A 38 -6.25 7.33 -6.35
C ALA A 38 -6.79 7.69 -4.97
N ARG A 39 -7.02 8.99 -4.70
CA ARG A 39 -7.58 9.46 -3.44
C ARG A 39 -9.01 8.96 -3.20
N ASP A 40 -9.87 9.02 -4.22
CA ASP A 40 -11.26 8.56 -4.10
C ASP A 40 -11.31 7.05 -3.89
N ALA A 41 -10.45 6.30 -4.60
CA ALA A 41 -10.29 4.87 -4.39
C ALA A 41 -9.85 4.53 -2.97
N MET A 42 -8.88 5.28 -2.41
CA MET A 42 -8.45 5.09 -1.02
C MET A 42 -9.58 5.36 -0.03
N ILE A 43 -10.33 6.46 -0.20
CA ILE A 43 -11.45 6.82 0.69
C ILE A 43 -12.54 5.75 0.68
N ALA A 44 -12.78 5.12 -0.48
CA ALA A 44 -13.81 4.10 -0.65
C ALA A 44 -13.37 2.68 -0.25
N SER A 45 -12.10 2.46 0.08
CA SER A 45 -11.55 1.10 0.33
C SER A 45 -11.42 0.80 1.81
N ASP A 46 -11.71 -0.44 2.21
CA ASP A 46 -11.50 -0.93 3.57
C ASP A 46 -10.00 -1.12 3.90
N ALA A 47 -9.18 -1.42 2.88
CA ALA A 47 -7.73 -1.49 3.00
C ALA A 47 -7.02 -1.19 1.67
N ALA A 48 -5.77 -0.72 1.74
CA ALA A 48 -4.94 -0.44 0.58
C ALA A 48 -3.61 -1.20 0.59
N LEU A 49 -3.18 -1.68 -0.58
CA LEU A 49 -1.82 -2.19 -0.81
C LEU A 49 -1.03 -1.20 -1.65
N LEU A 50 0.06 -0.68 -1.09
CA LEU A 50 0.79 0.45 -1.69
C LEU A 50 2.24 0.10 -2.00
N ALA A 51 2.71 0.51 -3.18
CA ALA A 51 4.10 0.36 -3.60
C ALA A 51 4.96 1.63 -3.38
N SER A 52 4.41 2.73 -2.89
CA SER A 52 5.15 3.98 -2.70
C SER A 52 4.94 4.55 -1.30
N GLY A 53 6.03 4.95 -0.66
CA GLY A 53 6.00 5.64 0.64
C GLY A 53 5.33 7.02 0.60
N THR A 54 5.27 7.68 -0.57
CA THR A 54 4.54 8.96 -0.72
C THR A 54 3.04 8.75 -0.84
N ALA A 55 2.61 7.69 -1.53
CA ALA A 55 1.20 7.31 -1.60
C ALA A 55 0.68 6.85 -0.22
N ALA A 56 1.56 6.31 0.63
CA ALA A 56 1.21 5.97 2.01
C ALA A 56 0.77 7.20 2.83
N LEU A 57 1.35 8.38 2.58
CA LEU A 57 0.89 9.60 3.24
C LEU A 57 -0.54 9.97 2.79
N GLU A 58 -0.81 9.96 1.48
CA GLU A 58 -2.15 10.27 0.97
C GLU A 58 -3.20 9.28 1.48
N CYS A 59 -2.84 8.00 1.57
CA CYS A 59 -3.68 6.94 2.11
C CYS A 59 -3.99 7.15 3.60
N MET A 60 -3.00 7.56 4.39
CA MET A 60 -3.15 7.92 5.81
C MET A 60 -4.08 9.12 5.98
N LEU A 61 -3.96 10.12 5.09
CA LEU A 61 -4.86 11.28 5.08
C LEU A 61 -6.29 10.87 4.72
N ALA A 62 -6.45 9.92 3.79
CA ALA A 62 -7.73 9.30 3.42
C ALA A 62 -8.31 8.36 4.50
N LYS A 63 -7.56 8.10 5.59
CA LYS A 63 -7.93 7.20 6.69
C LYS A 63 -8.06 5.73 6.31
N CYS A 64 -7.54 5.34 5.15
CA CYS A 64 -7.59 3.95 4.70
C CYS A 64 -6.43 3.14 5.35
N PRO A 65 -6.72 2.08 6.11
CA PRO A 65 -5.71 1.14 6.60
C PRO A 65 -4.86 0.60 5.45
N MET A 66 -3.56 0.39 5.67
CA MET A 66 -2.67 0.04 4.56
C MET A 66 -1.56 -0.93 4.92
N VAL A 67 -1.11 -1.65 3.88
CA VAL A 67 0.15 -2.40 3.85
C VAL A 67 1.03 -1.79 2.76
N VAL A 68 2.31 -1.60 3.06
CA VAL A 68 3.30 -1.09 2.11
C VAL A 68 4.21 -2.22 1.67
N GLY A 69 4.16 -2.57 0.38
CA GLY A 69 4.99 -3.62 -0.22
C GLY A 69 5.92 -3.03 -1.28
N TYR A 70 7.24 -3.19 -1.12
CA TYR A 70 8.19 -2.65 -2.10
C TYR A 70 9.36 -3.58 -2.41
N ARG A 71 9.58 -3.82 -3.70
CA ARG A 71 10.74 -4.55 -4.22
C ARG A 71 11.48 -3.73 -5.26
N MET A 72 12.78 -3.55 -5.06
CA MET A 72 13.64 -2.80 -5.99
C MET A 72 14.84 -3.67 -6.41
N LYS A 73 15.69 -3.14 -7.29
CA LYS A 73 16.92 -3.86 -7.66
C LYS A 73 17.81 -4.02 -6.41
N PRO A 74 18.37 -5.21 -6.14
CA PRO A 74 19.12 -5.47 -4.90
C PRO A 74 20.26 -4.49 -4.64
N PHE A 75 20.99 -4.10 -5.70
CA PHE A 75 22.07 -3.12 -5.60
C PHE A 75 21.57 -1.73 -5.17
N THR A 76 20.45 -1.28 -5.74
CA THR A 76 19.83 0.00 -5.39
C THR A 76 19.34 -0.02 -3.95
N PHE A 77 18.75 -1.12 -3.50
CA PHE A 77 18.33 -1.29 -2.10
C PHE A 77 19.53 -1.25 -1.15
N TRP A 78 20.60 -1.97 -1.46
CA TRP A 78 21.82 -1.99 -0.64
C TRP A 78 22.42 -0.60 -0.47
N LEU A 79 22.47 0.19 -1.55
CA LEU A 79 22.97 1.56 -1.49
C LEU A 79 22.03 2.48 -0.70
N ALA A 80 20.71 2.37 -0.93
CA ALA A 80 19.70 3.15 -0.20
C ALA A 80 19.75 2.86 1.31
N LYS A 81 19.82 1.59 1.71
CA LYS A 81 19.93 1.18 3.12
C LYS A 81 21.18 1.73 3.81
N ARG A 82 22.27 1.96 3.07
CA ARG A 82 23.50 2.53 3.61
C ARG A 82 23.46 4.06 3.74
N LEU A 83 22.58 4.73 2.98
CA LEU A 83 22.41 6.18 2.99
C LEU A 83 21.27 6.63 3.94
N VAL A 84 20.22 5.83 4.05
CA VAL A 84 19.04 6.11 4.87
C VAL A 84 19.28 5.60 6.29
N LYS A 85 19.19 6.49 7.28
CA LYS A 85 19.40 6.17 8.71
C LYS A 85 18.10 5.88 9.46
N THR A 86 16.96 5.78 8.76
CA THR A 86 15.65 5.58 9.38
C THR A 86 15.29 4.10 9.38
N ASP A 87 14.65 3.66 10.45
CA ASP A 87 14.18 2.27 10.58
C ASP A 87 12.94 1.99 9.71
N TYR A 88 12.29 3.04 9.21
CA TYR A 88 11.07 2.98 8.40
C TYR A 88 11.24 3.68 7.05
N VAL A 89 10.49 3.23 6.05
CA VAL A 89 10.46 3.80 4.69
C VAL A 89 9.19 4.61 4.44
N SER A 90 8.06 4.22 5.02
CA SER A 90 6.79 4.90 4.82
C SER A 90 6.66 6.14 5.71
N LEU A 91 6.08 7.20 5.17
CA LEU A 91 5.83 8.44 5.93
C LEU A 91 4.96 8.22 7.18
N PRO A 92 3.90 7.38 7.17
CA PRO A 92 3.12 7.10 8.37
C PRO A 92 3.96 6.55 9.53
N ASN A 93 4.88 5.62 9.26
CA ASN A 93 5.75 5.04 10.28
C ASN A 93 6.82 6.02 10.76
N LEU A 94 7.37 6.82 9.85
CA LEU A 94 8.33 7.89 10.19
C LEU A 94 7.70 8.94 11.11
N LEU A 95 6.46 9.36 10.84
CA LEU A 95 5.72 10.30 11.68
C LEU A 95 5.32 9.68 13.02
N ALA A 96 4.92 8.40 13.03
CA ALA A 96 4.54 7.70 14.25
C ALA A 96 5.74 7.33 15.15
N GLY A 97 6.96 7.32 14.61
CA GLY A 97 8.16 6.85 15.32
C GLY A 97 8.14 5.35 15.66
N ARG A 98 7.19 4.59 15.09
CA ARG A 98 7.00 3.14 15.29
C ARG A 98 6.42 2.51 14.04
N GLU A 99 6.46 1.18 13.94
CA GLU A 99 5.71 0.44 12.92
C GLU A 99 4.21 0.60 13.22
N LEU A 100 3.57 1.54 12.52
CA LEU A 100 2.13 1.78 12.52
C LEU A 100 1.45 1.00 11.39
N VAL A 101 2.02 1.05 10.19
CA VAL A 101 1.60 0.30 9.01
C VAL A 101 2.62 -0.78 8.69
N LYS A 102 2.16 -1.95 8.23
CA LYS A 102 3.06 -3.06 7.93
C LYS A 102 3.88 -2.73 6.68
N GLU A 103 5.20 -2.74 6.82
CA GLU A 103 6.15 -2.62 5.70
C GLU A 103 6.72 -4.00 5.37
N LEU A 104 6.60 -4.42 4.12
CA LEU A 104 7.18 -5.65 3.59
C LEU A 104 8.14 -5.28 2.47
N LEU A 105 9.45 -5.33 2.76
CA LEU A 105 10.49 -4.81 1.88
C LEU A 105 11.35 -5.94 1.30
N GLN A 106 11.73 -5.78 0.03
CA GLN A 106 12.61 -6.72 -0.69
C GLN A 106 12.14 -8.18 -0.63
N ASP A 107 12.85 -9.02 0.13
CA ASP A 107 12.60 -10.46 0.22
C ASP A 107 11.35 -10.80 1.04
N GLU A 108 10.91 -9.87 1.89
CA GLU A 108 9.66 -9.97 2.65
C GLU A 108 8.43 -9.61 1.80
N CYS A 109 8.63 -8.88 0.69
CA CYS A 109 7.58 -8.46 -0.24
C CYS A 109 7.14 -9.63 -1.13
N GLN A 110 6.55 -10.66 -0.52
CA GLN A 110 6.07 -11.88 -1.17
C GLN A 110 4.54 -11.90 -1.23
N PRO A 111 3.93 -12.51 -2.27
CA PRO A 111 2.48 -12.54 -2.42
C PRO A 111 1.72 -13.03 -1.19
N GLN A 112 2.18 -14.13 -0.56
CA GLN A 112 1.53 -14.67 0.63
C GLN A 112 1.66 -13.74 1.84
N ALA A 113 2.85 -13.17 2.07
CA ALA A 113 3.07 -12.22 3.16
C ALA A 113 2.22 -10.95 3.02
N LEU A 114 2.06 -10.45 1.79
CA LEU A 114 1.20 -9.31 1.49
C LEU A 114 -0.27 -9.64 1.76
N ALA A 115 -0.72 -10.82 1.33
CA ALA A 115 -2.09 -11.28 1.57
C ALA A 115 -2.38 -11.47 3.06
N ASP A 116 -1.46 -12.09 3.81
CA ASP A 116 -1.59 -12.31 5.24
C ASP A 116 -1.61 -10.99 6.04
N ALA A 117 -0.85 -9.99 5.58
CA ALA A 117 -0.85 -8.66 6.19
C ALA A 117 -2.12 -7.85 5.86
N LEU A 118 -2.70 -8.03 4.67
CA LEU A 118 -3.94 -7.34 4.25
C LEU A 118 -5.19 -7.93 4.88
N LYS A 119 -5.23 -9.26 5.04
CA LYS A 119 -6.39 -9.98 5.56
C LYS A 119 -6.99 -9.39 6.84
N PRO A 120 -6.23 -9.12 7.93
CA PRO A 120 -6.79 -8.52 9.13
C PRO A 120 -7.35 -7.11 8.90
N LEU A 121 -6.87 -6.37 7.89
CA LEU A 121 -7.41 -5.04 7.57
C LEU A 121 -8.77 -5.14 6.88
N LEU A 122 -8.94 -6.14 6.01
CA LEU A 122 -10.18 -6.41 5.29
C LEU A 122 -11.28 -7.03 6.17
N ASP A 123 -10.90 -7.76 7.23
CA ASP A 123 -11.84 -8.45 8.13
C ASP A 123 -12.38 -7.54 9.27
N ASP A 124 -12.32 -6.21 9.11
CA ASP A 124 -12.73 -5.21 10.13
C ASP A 124 -12.14 -5.48 11.53
N SER A 125 -10.86 -5.89 11.56
CA SER A 125 -10.22 -6.30 12.81
C SER A 125 -9.81 -5.10 13.67
N LYS A 126 -9.44 -5.38 14.92
CA LYS A 126 -8.80 -4.39 15.81
C LYS A 126 -7.62 -3.66 15.16
N ALA A 127 -6.83 -4.34 14.32
CA ALA A 127 -5.71 -3.69 13.64
C ALA A 127 -6.17 -2.60 12.64
N SER A 128 -7.31 -2.82 11.98
CA SER A 128 -7.95 -1.81 11.11
C SER A 128 -8.38 -0.60 11.93
N HIS A 129 -9.12 -0.83 13.02
CA HIS A 129 -9.58 0.22 13.93
C HIS A 129 -8.42 1.02 14.55
N ASP A 130 -7.38 0.36 15.05
CA ASP A 130 -6.22 1.01 15.66
C ASP A 130 -5.53 1.97 14.66
N MET A 131 -5.41 1.59 13.39
CA MET A 131 -4.90 2.48 12.34
C MET A 131 -5.84 3.66 12.07
N HIS A 132 -7.13 3.36 11.94
CA HIS A 132 -8.16 4.36 11.61
C HIS A 132 -8.29 5.44 12.71
N GLU A 133 -8.14 5.06 13.97
CA GLU A 133 -8.14 5.98 15.13
C GLU A 133 -6.83 6.77 15.27
N TYR A 134 -5.68 6.18 14.90
CA TYR A 134 -4.39 6.82 15.06
C TYR A 134 -4.07 7.82 13.94
N PHE A 135 -4.48 7.55 12.69
CA PHE A 135 -4.20 8.42 11.55
C PHE A 135 -4.64 9.90 11.71
N PRO A 136 -5.78 10.23 12.33
CA PRO A 136 -6.14 11.63 12.65
C PRO A 136 -5.13 12.33 13.55
N THR A 137 -4.49 11.61 14.49
CA THR A 137 -3.54 12.22 15.43
C THR A 137 -2.25 12.67 14.74
N LEU A 138 -1.84 11.97 13.69
CA LEU A 138 -0.70 12.32 12.85
C LEU A 138 -0.97 13.51 11.92
N HIS A 139 -2.24 13.89 11.72
CA HIS A 139 -2.59 15.06 10.91
C HIS A 139 -2.46 16.39 11.68
N GLN A 140 -2.43 16.33 13.02
CA GLN A 140 -2.43 17.52 13.89
C GLN A 140 -1.03 17.92 14.37
N GLN A 141 0.02 17.16 13.99
CA GLN A 141 1.42 17.42 14.31
C GLN A 141 2.11 18.17 13.17
#